data_AF-A0A6H9LJA2-F1
#
_entry.id   AF-A0A6H9LJA2-F1
#
_cell.length_a   1.000
_cell.length_b   1.000
_cell.length_c   1.000
_cell.angle_alpha   90.00
_cell.angle_beta   90.00
_cell.angle_gamma   90.00
#
_symmetry.space_group_name_H-M   'P 1'
#
loop_
_entity.id
_entity.type
_entity.pdbx_description
1 polymer ?
#
loop_
_entity_poly.entity_id
_entity_poly.type
_entity_poly.pdbx_seq_one_letter_code
_entity_poly.pdbx_strand_id
1 'polypeptide(L)' 'MSSYGKLIEVVESIKDDVEKAESGNKAATGRVRKAMQEVKAVAQEIRKEMLELRDK' A
#
# COMPACT_ATOMS: atom_id res chain seq x y z
N MET A 1 -15.22 3.04 -2.95
CA MET A 1 -13.89 3.04 -3.59
C MET A 1 -13.45 1.59 -3.74
N SER A 2 -12.97 1.15 -4.91
CA SER A 2 -12.51 -0.23 -5.07
C SER A 2 -11.24 -0.49 -4.25
N SER A 3 -11.00 -1.74 -3.84
CA SER A 3 -9.78 -2.12 -3.13
C SER A 3 -8.51 -1.75 -3.93
N TYR A 4 -8.58 -1.79 -5.26
CA TYR A 4 -7.53 -1.28 -6.14
C TYR A 4 -7.33 0.24 -6.06
N GLY A 5 -8.40 1.03 -6.01
CA GLY A 5 -8.30 2.49 -5.83
C GLY A 5 -7.62 2.86 -4.51
N LYS A 6 -7.97 2.16 -3.42
CA LYS A 6 -7.32 2.35 -2.12
C LYS A 6 -5.83 2.01 -2.17
N LEU A 7 -5.45 0.95 -2.88
CA LEU A 7 -4.03 0.56 -3.04
C LEU A 7 -3.21 1.70 -3.66
N ILE A 8 -3.73 2.30 -4.73
CA ILE A 8 -3.08 3.43 -5.41
C ILE A 8 -2.92 4.60 -4.45
N GLU A 9 -3.99 5.00 -3.76
CA GLU A 9 -3.99 6.12 -2.82
C GLU A 9 -2.90 5.97 -1.74
N VAL A 10 -2.78 4.77 -1.15
CA VAL A 10 -1.75 4.50 -0.13
C VAL A 10 -0.35 4.66 -0.71
N VAL A 11 -0.09 4.13 -1.92
CA VAL A 11 1.22 4.22 -2.57
C VAL A 11 1.56 5.67 -2.94
N GLU A 12 0.61 6.43 -3.48
CA GLU A 12 0.80 7.83 -3.84
C GLU A 12 1.05 8.71 -2.60
N SER A 13 0.33 8.44 -1.50
CA SER A 13 0.41 9.24 -0.27
C SER A 13 1.78 9.25 0.40
N ILE A 14 2.64 8.25 0.13
CA ILE A 14 3.94 8.09 0.78
C ILE A 14 5.13 8.43 -0.12
N LYS A 15 4.91 8.91 -1.35
CA LYS A 15 5.99 9.15 -2.32
C LYS A 15 7.13 9.99 -1.75
N ASP A 16 6.79 11.13 -1.15
CA ASP A 16 7.78 12.03 -0.52
C ASP A 16 8.47 11.40 0.70
N ASP A 17 7.77 10.52 1.42
CA ASP A 17 8.33 9.82 2.56
C ASP A 17 9.33 8.74 2.13
N VAL A 18 9.16 8.14 0.95
CA VAL A 18 10.15 7.21 0.38
C VAL A 18 11.46 7.94 0.11
N GLU A 19 11.42 9.07 -0.60
CA GLU A 19 12.64 9.86 -0.89
C GLU A 19 13.37 10.27 0.39
N LYS A 20 12.61 10.75 1.39
CA LYS A 20 13.17 11.11 2.72
C LYS A 20 13.74 9.89 3.45
N ALA A 21 13.07 8.74 3.37
CA ALA A 21 13.54 7.52 4.01
C ALA A 21 14.86 7.02 3.40
N GLU A 22 14.99 7.07 2.08
CA GLU A 22 16.22 6.71 1.35
C GLU A 22 17.38 7.66 1.70
N SER A 23 17.09 8.93 1.97
CA SER A 23 18.08 9.89 2.46
C SER A 23 18.40 9.75 3.96
N GLY A 24 17.92 8.71 4.65
CA GLY A 24 18.25 8.40 6.04
C GLY A 24 17.28 8.96 7.10
N ASN A 25 16.13 9.53 6.72
CA ASN A 25 15.14 10.02 7.68
C ASN A 25 14.39 8.88 8.37
N LYS A 26 14.74 8.59 9.64
CA LYS A 26 14.16 7.51 10.44
C LYS A 26 12.64 7.59 10.63
N ALA A 27 12.08 8.79 10.76
CA ALA A 27 10.64 8.97 10.93
C ALA A 27 9.88 8.65 9.63
N ALA A 28 10.42 9.08 8.49
CA ALA A 28 9.89 8.74 7.18
C ALA A 28 9.98 7.22 6.94
N THR A 29 11.09 6.56 7.30
CA THR A 29 11.20 5.09 7.25
C THR A 29 10.08 4.40 8.03
N GLY A 30 9.76 4.90 9.23
CA GLY A 30 8.66 4.38 10.04
C GLY A 30 7.29 4.50 9.35
N ARG A 31 7.02 5.64 8.72
CA ARG A 31 5.77 5.89 7.97
C ARG A 31 5.66 5.00 6.73
N VAL A 32 6.72 4.93 5.91
CA VAL A 32 6.79 4.04 4.75
C VAL A 32 6.57 2.59 5.16
N ARG A 33 7.23 2.11 6.22
CA ARG A 33 7.04 0.74 6.71
C ARG A 33 5.58 0.46 7.07
N LYS A 34 4.92 1.39 7.77
CA LYS A 34 3.51 1.23 8.17
C LYS A 34 2.59 1.20 6.95
N ALA A 35 2.79 2.12 6.00
CA ALA A 35 2.03 2.15 4.76
C ALA A 35 2.22 0.87 3.93
N MET A 36 3.44 0.31 3.88
CA MET A 36 3.69 -0.96 3.20
C MET A 36 2.96 -2.16 3.85
N GLN A 37 2.73 -2.14 5.17
CA GLN A 37 1.88 -3.15 5.80
C GLN A 37 0.41 -3.02 5.35
N GLU A 38 -0.07 -1.79 5.19
CA GLU A 38 -1.42 -1.55 4.66
C GLU A 38 -1.53 -1.96 3.18
N VAL A 39 -0.54 -1.63 2.35
CA VAL A 39 -0.43 -2.09 0.96
C VAL A 39 -0.53 -3.62 0.88
N LYS A 40 0.21 -4.35 1.73
CA LYS A 40 0.14 -5.81 1.79
C LYS A 40 -1.26 -6.31 2.11
N ALA A 41 -1.95 -5.68 3.06
CA ALA A 41 -3.31 -6.06 3.43
C ALA A 41 -4.29 -5.81 2.29
N VAL A 42 -4.27 -4.62 1.68
CA VAL A 42 -5.15 -4.26 0.57
C VAL A 42 -4.91 -5.15 -0.65
N ALA A 43 -3.65 -5.44 -0.98
CA ALA A 43 -3.32 -6.37 -2.07
C ALA A 43 -3.88 -7.78 -1.85
N GLN A 44 -3.91 -8.25 -0.59
CA GLN A 44 -4.50 -9.55 -0.26
C GLN A 44 -6.02 -9.55 -0.45
N GLU A 45 -6.71 -8.46 -0.12
CA GLU A 45 -8.15 -8.35 -0.37
C GLU A 45 -8.46 -8.33 -1.86
N ILE A 46 -7.72 -7.56 -2.67
CA ILE A 46 -7.87 -7.58 -4.14
C ILE A 46 -7.69 -9.01 -4.69
N ARG A 47 -6.69 -9.75 -4.21
CA ARG A 47 -6.49 -11.15 -4.63
C ARG A 47 -7.73 -12.01 -4.32
N LYS A 48 -8.30 -11.89 -3.12
CA LYS A 48 -9.51 -12.65 -2.74
C LYS A 48 -10.69 -12.28 -3.63
N GLU A 49 -10.92 -10.99 -3.86
CA GLU A 49 -11.97 -10.50 -4.76
C GLU A 49 -11.83 -11.11 -6.17
N MET A 50 -10.61 -11.21 -6.71
CA MET A 50 -10.37 -11.83 -8.02
C MET A 50 -10.63 -13.35 -8.02
N LEU A 51 -10.29 -14.05 -6.94
CA LEU A 51 -10.58 -15.48 -6.80
C LEU A 51 -12.10 -15.72 -6.74
N GLU A 52 -12.82 -14.90 -5.97
CA GLU A 52 -14.29 -14.96 -5.92
C GLU A 52 -14.93 -14.65 -7.27
N LEU A 53 -14.36 -13.73 -8.06
CA LEU A 53 -14.83 -13.46 -9.42
C LEU A 53 -14.56 -14.62 -10.39
N ARG A 54 -13.45 -15.34 -10.23
CA ARG A 54 -13.12 -16.51 -11.05
C ARG A 54 -14.02 -17.71 -10.74
N ASP A 55 -14.34 -17.89 -9.47
CA ASP A 55 -15.09 -19.06 -8.97
C ASP A 55 -16.61 -18.82 -8.92
N LYS A 56 -17.07 -17.66 -9.44
CA LYS A 56 -18.48 -17.36 -9.74
C LYS A 56 -18.86 -17.84 -11.13
#